data_AF-A0A7S4AVI3-F1
#
_entry.id   AF-A0A7S4AVI3-F1
#
_cell.length_a   1.000
_cell.length_b   1.000
_cell.length_c   1.000
_cell.angle_alpha   90.00
_cell.angle_beta   90.00
_cell.angle_gamma   90.00
#
_symmetry.space_group_name_H-M   'P 1'
#
loop_
_entity.id
_entity.type
_entity.pdbx_description
1 polymer ?
#
loop_
_entity_poly.entity_id
_entity_poly.type
_entity_poly.pdbx_seq_one_letter_code
_entity_poly.pdbx_strand_id
1 'polypeptide(L)'
;MKFDRFILLIASIKMANAVPPQEGASTARGTKNEYSNRHLFEHEEGECVLYLKDVQFKNSTHHEQTWACEFTKEQAKDFGGQRMMDIEGIPKELFDSQRTVSGEAIMKVKGAFIAQIIGSNHRTMVIPAEASVQIQALPHNDPRHQQQRRNLAKSIGSLRTLVVRVIDVEGNQPSANAAQLKDDIFTDSVCLKTQFAACSKDQLIIVPADLGNDGIVDVHVGIVANNSDHIDVDRAARLEAENRYGGRNGLLE
;
A
#
# COMPACT_ATOMS: atom_id res chain seq x y z
N MET A 1 27.71 -8.94 -20.42
CA MET A 1 27.43 -7.76 -19.58
C MET A 1 26.21 -8.06 -18.73
N LYS A 2 26.36 -8.12 -17.41
CA LYS A 2 25.24 -8.24 -16.47
C LYS A 2 24.63 -6.86 -16.31
N PHE A 3 23.33 -6.73 -16.56
CA PHE A 3 22.59 -5.51 -16.31
C PHE A 3 22.15 -5.52 -14.84
N ASP A 4 22.86 -4.78 -13.99
CA ASP A 4 22.43 -4.56 -12.61
C ASP A 4 21.28 -3.56 -12.61
N ARG A 5 20.09 -4.05 -12.25
CA ARG A 5 18.90 -3.23 -12.05
C ARG A 5 19.00 -2.55 -10.69
N PHE A 6 18.86 -1.23 -10.71
CA PHE A 6 18.98 -0.36 -9.56
C PHE A 6 17.57 0.04 -9.05
N ILE A 7 17.39 0.14 -7.73
CA ILE A 7 16.14 0.61 -7.09
C ILE A 7 16.41 1.97 -6.46
N LEU A 8 15.68 3.00 -6.92
CA LEU A 8 15.67 4.32 -6.32
C LEU A 8 14.64 4.35 -5.19
N LEU A 9 15.10 4.55 -3.95
CA LEU A 9 14.22 4.78 -2.81
C LEU A 9 14.18 6.27 -2.51
N ILE A 10 13.02 6.89 -2.74
CA ILE A 10 12.74 8.29 -2.41
C ILE A 10 11.99 8.31 -1.10
N ALA A 11 12.61 8.83 -0.03
CA ALA A 11 11.96 9.04 1.25
C ALA A 11 11.42 10.47 1.32
N SER A 12 10.09 10.62 1.38
CA SER A 12 9.42 11.90 1.65
C SER A 12 8.55 11.77 2.89
N ILE A 13 8.96 12.40 4.00
CA ILE A 13 8.22 12.40 5.26
C ILE A 13 7.46 13.73 5.36
N LYS A 14 6.12 13.69 5.38
CA LYS A 14 5.30 14.86 5.73
C LYS A 14 5.10 14.93 7.24
N MET A 15 5.28 16.11 7.83
CA MET A 15 4.88 16.39 9.21
C MET A 15 3.38 16.72 9.24
N ALA A 16 2.61 16.00 10.04
CA ALA A 16 1.19 16.30 10.30
C ALA A 16 1.06 16.99 11.67
N ASN A 17 0.44 18.17 11.69
CA ASN A 17 0.04 18.84 12.93
C ASN A 17 -1.28 18.23 13.44
N ALA A 18 -1.29 17.82 14.70
CA ALA A 18 -2.47 17.29 15.38
C ALA A 18 -3.43 18.43 15.78
N VAL A 19 -4.69 18.32 15.38
CA VAL A 19 -5.79 19.18 15.85
C VAL A 19 -6.57 18.40 16.92
N PRO A 20 -6.86 18.99 18.09
CA PRO A 20 -7.63 18.30 19.14
C PRO A 20 -9.13 18.23 18.80
N PRO A 21 -9.85 17.19 19.28
CA PRO A 21 -11.28 17.04 19.02
C PRO A 21 -12.11 17.96 19.93
N GLN A 22 -13.12 18.61 19.35
CA GLN A 22 -14.18 19.29 20.09
C GLN A 22 -15.36 18.33 20.31
N GLU A 23 -15.80 18.21 21.56
CA GLU A 23 -17.03 17.52 21.94
C GLU A 23 -18.26 18.40 21.65
N GLY A 24 -19.27 17.82 21.03
CA GLY A 24 -20.59 18.41 20.87
C GLY A 24 -21.66 17.35 21.01
N ALA A 25 -22.40 17.40 22.12
CA ALA A 25 -23.52 16.52 22.41
C ALA A 25 -24.76 16.85 21.55
N SER A 26 -25.47 15.82 21.08
CA SER A 26 -26.89 15.91 20.69
C SER A 26 -27.53 14.53 20.73
N THR A 27 -28.49 14.38 21.63
CA THR A 27 -29.39 13.23 21.80
C THR A 27 -30.53 13.31 20.79
N ALA A 28 -30.73 12.30 19.95
CA ALA A 28 -32.03 11.94 19.36
C ALA A 28 -32.04 10.49 18.86
N ARG A 29 -33.10 9.74 19.21
CA ARG A 29 -33.31 8.32 18.94
C ARG A 29 -33.34 8.00 17.44
N GLY A 30 -32.45 7.12 17.03
CA GLY A 30 -32.45 6.32 15.81
C GLY A 30 -31.37 5.26 16.00
N THR A 31 -31.57 4.03 15.53
CA THR A 31 -30.51 3.01 15.47
C THR A 31 -29.23 3.67 14.98
N LYS A 32 -28.14 3.60 15.76
CA LYS A 32 -26.86 4.26 15.46
C LYS A 32 -26.42 3.83 14.07
N ASN A 33 -26.68 4.69 13.09
CA ASN A 33 -26.26 4.46 11.73
C ASN A 33 -24.85 5.02 11.67
N GLU A 34 -23.84 4.19 11.95
CA GLU A 34 -22.42 4.56 11.98
C GLU A 34 -21.86 4.92 10.60
N TYR A 35 -22.71 4.93 9.57
CA TYR A 35 -22.33 5.16 8.19
C TYR A 35 -22.93 6.45 7.65
N SER A 36 -22.09 7.33 7.12
CA SER A 36 -22.49 8.63 6.58
C SER A 36 -23.05 8.55 5.16
N ASN A 37 -22.56 7.60 4.36
CA ASN A 37 -22.85 7.46 2.94
C ASN A 37 -23.00 5.98 2.60
N ARG A 38 -24.09 5.63 1.91
CA ARG A 38 -24.32 4.30 1.37
C ARG A 38 -24.35 4.42 -0.14
N HIS A 39 -23.37 3.84 -0.81
CA HIS A 39 -23.38 3.72 -2.26
C HIS A 39 -23.84 2.30 -2.61
N LEU A 40 -24.97 2.20 -3.30
CA LEU A 40 -25.48 0.91 -3.75
C LEU A 40 -24.50 0.34 -4.76
N PHE A 41 -24.27 -0.96 -4.73
CA PHE A 41 -23.55 -1.61 -5.81
C PHE A 41 -24.44 -1.53 -7.06
N GLU A 42 -24.18 -0.56 -7.96
CA GLU A 42 -25.08 -0.25 -9.09
C GLU A 42 -25.13 -1.36 -10.15
N HIS A 43 -24.18 -2.30 -10.11
CA HIS A 43 -24.20 -3.48 -10.96
C HIS A 43 -25.20 -4.52 -10.40
N GLU A 44 -26.08 -5.02 -11.28
CA GLU A 44 -27.08 -6.05 -10.94
C GLU A 44 -26.48 -7.31 -10.30
N GLU A 45 -25.19 -7.55 -10.55
CA GLU A 45 -24.34 -8.54 -9.89
C GLU A 45 -22.97 -7.91 -9.59
N GLY A 46 -22.68 -7.69 -8.31
CA GLY A 46 -21.36 -7.28 -7.86
C GLY A 46 -20.42 -8.47 -7.81
N GLU A 47 -19.19 -8.29 -8.29
CA GLU A 47 -18.19 -9.36 -8.36
C GLU A 47 -16.85 -8.86 -7.83
N CYS A 48 -16.21 -9.64 -6.95
CA CYS A 48 -14.87 -9.37 -6.45
C CYS A 48 -14.10 -10.63 -6.08
N VAL A 49 -12.77 -10.52 -6.06
CA VAL A 49 -11.88 -11.61 -5.62
C VAL A 49 -11.76 -11.56 -4.09
N LEU A 50 -11.92 -12.71 -3.43
CA LEU A 50 -11.82 -12.80 -1.97
C LEU A 50 -10.37 -12.95 -1.52
N TYR A 51 -9.98 -12.17 -0.52
CA TYR A 51 -8.68 -12.29 0.15
C TYR A 51 -8.85 -12.40 1.66
N LEU A 52 -8.06 -13.26 2.28
CA LEU A 52 -7.95 -13.34 3.72
C LEU A 52 -6.86 -12.37 4.18
N LYS A 53 -7.27 -11.28 4.84
CA LYS A 53 -6.38 -10.31 5.46
C LYS A 53 -6.00 -10.82 6.84
N ASP A 54 -4.71 -11.02 7.07
CA ASP A 54 -4.13 -11.35 8.37
C ASP A 54 -3.45 -10.09 8.94
N VAL A 55 -3.95 -9.61 10.08
CA VAL A 55 -3.43 -8.43 10.78
C VAL A 55 -2.70 -8.88 12.02
N GLN A 56 -1.38 -8.64 12.04
CA GLN A 56 -0.51 -8.93 13.17
C GLN A 56 -0.08 -7.63 13.84
N PHE A 57 -0.36 -7.51 15.14
CA PHE A 57 -0.01 -6.34 15.93
C PHE A 57 1.37 -6.52 16.58
N LYS A 58 2.13 -5.43 16.65
CA LYS A 58 3.54 -5.41 17.10
C LYS A 58 3.78 -6.02 18.49
N ASN A 59 2.76 -6.05 19.35
CA ASN A 59 2.88 -6.38 20.77
C ASN A 59 1.97 -7.53 21.26
N SER A 60 1.36 -8.34 20.38
CA SER A 60 0.40 -9.34 20.85
C SER A 60 0.40 -10.67 20.11
N THR A 61 0.00 -11.71 20.85
CA THR A 61 -0.52 -13.00 20.37
C THR A 61 -1.86 -12.88 19.64
N HIS A 62 -2.40 -11.65 19.53
CA HIS A 62 -3.64 -11.36 18.84
C HIS A 62 -3.36 -11.19 17.35
N HIS A 63 -3.85 -12.14 16.57
CA HIS A 63 -3.93 -12.08 15.11
C HIS A 63 -5.41 -11.95 14.75
N GLU A 64 -5.73 -11.02 13.87
CA GLU A 64 -7.08 -10.85 13.36
C GLU A 64 -7.12 -11.29 11.89
N GLN A 65 -8.08 -12.15 11.58
CA GLN A 65 -8.30 -12.64 10.22
C GLN A 65 -9.66 -12.17 9.72
N THR A 66 -9.63 -11.32 8.70
CA THR A 66 -10.84 -10.72 8.13
C THR A 66 -10.86 -10.96 6.63
N TRP A 67 -12.00 -11.33 6.08
CA TRP A 67 -12.15 -11.47 4.64
C TRP A 67 -12.39 -10.10 3.99
N ALA A 68 -11.70 -9.87 2.88
CA ALA A 68 -11.76 -8.65 2.09
C ALA A 68 -12.07 -8.98 0.63
N CYS A 69 -12.66 -8.01 -0.03
CA CYS A 69 -13.13 -8.04 -1.41
C CYS A 69 -12.20 -7.15 -2.24
N GLU A 70 -11.47 -7.72 -3.20
CA GLU A 70 -10.66 -6.98 -4.17
C GLU A 70 -11.45 -6.70 -5.45
N PHE A 71 -11.63 -5.41 -5.73
CA PHE A 71 -12.26 -4.89 -6.92
C PHE A 71 -11.23 -4.60 -8.04
N THR A 72 -11.73 -4.64 -9.27
CA THR A 72 -11.01 -4.14 -10.43
C THR A 72 -10.72 -2.64 -10.30
N LYS A 73 -9.75 -2.13 -11.05
CA LYS A 73 -9.43 -0.68 -11.02
C LYS A 73 -10.62 0.15 -11.48
N GLU A 74 -11.39 -0.38 -12.41
CA GLU A 74 -12.58 0.23 -12.99
C GLU A 74 -13.65 0.39 -11.92
N GLN A 75 -14.03 -0.70 -11.25
CA GLN A 75 -14.99 -0.67 -10.13
C GLN A 75 -14.50 0.19 -8.96
N ALA A 76 -13.21 0.13 -8.63
CA ALA A 76 -12.67 0.88 -7.50
C ALA A 76 -12.76 2.40 -7.68
N LYS A 77 -12.82 2.93 -8.92
CA LYS A 77 -13.00 4.37 -9.17
C LYS A 77 -14.30 4.88 -8.59
N ASP A 78 -15.37 4.11 -8.72
CA ASP A 78 -16.69 4.45 -8.19
C ASP A 78 -16.67 4.53 -6.66
N PHE A 79 -15.68 3.86 -6.05
CA PHE A 79 -15.50 3.79 -4.61
C PHE A 79 -14.29 4.59 -4.10
N GLY A 80 -13.86 5.62 -4.82
CA GLY A 80 -12.80 6.53 -4.38
C GLY A 80 -11.38 5.96 -4.55
N GLY A 81 -11.21 4.99 -5.44
CA GLY A 81 -9.94 4.36 -5.79
C GLY A 81 -9.51 3.22 -4.88
N GLN A 82 -10.25 2.93 -3.81
CA GLN A 82 -9.93 1.84 -2.89
C GLN A 82 -10.27 0.48 -3.51
N ARG A 83 -9.23 -0.31 -3.77
CA ARG A 83 -9.37 -1.61 -4.45
C ARG A 83 -9.67 -2.78 -3.52
N MET A 84 -9.31 -2.70 -2.25
CA MET A 84 -9.60 -3.75 -1.27
C MET A 84 -10.49 -3.18 -0.16
N MET A 85 -11.61 -3.85 0.10
CA MET A 85 -12.55 -3.46 1.16
C MET A 85 -12.83 -4.65 2.07
N ASP A 86 -12.87 -4.39 3.37
CA ASP A 86 -13.29 -5.39 4.35
C ASP A 86 -14.78 -5.72 4.13
N ILE A 87 -15.18 -6.96 4.43
CA ILE A 87 -16.56 -7.45 4.24
C ILE A 87 -17.24 -7.54 5.60
N GLU A 88 -18.41 -6.91 5.72
CA GLU A 88 -19.29 -6.99 6.88
C GLU A 88 -20.60 -7.71 6.51
N GLY A 89 -21.19 -8.40 7.48
CA GLY A 89 -22.48 -9.08 7.34
C GLY A 89 -22.42 -10.53 6.88
N ILE A 90 -21.24 -11.06 6.56
CA ILE A 90 -21.03 -12.49 6.31
C ILE A 90 -20.24 -13.14 7.46
N PRO A 91 -20.76 -14.21 8.09
CA PRO A 91 -20.03 -14.96 9.11
C PRO A 91 -18.83 -15.70 8.51
N LYS A 92 -17.72 -15.78 9.26
CA LYS A 92 -16.49 -16.47 8.83
C LYS A 92 -16.76 -17.92 8.45
N GLU A 93 -17.68 -18.56 9.18
CA GLU A 93 -18.11 -19.94 9.00
C GLU A 93 -18.63 -20.21 7.58
N LEU A 94 -19.20 -19.20 6.89
CA LEU A 94 -19.61 -19.35 5.50
C LEU A 94 -18.40 -19.61 4.60
N PHE A 95 -17.35 -18.80 4.71
CA PHE A 95 -16.13 -18.95 3.92
C PHE A 95 -15.42 -20.28 4.20
N ASP A 96 -15.37 -20.66 5.48
CA ASP A 96 -14.74 -21.91 5.93
C ASP A 96 -15.51 -23.14 5.42
N SER A 97 -16.86 -23.10 5.44
CA SER A 97 -17.70 -24.18 4.93
C SER A 97 -17.52 -24.43 3.42
N GLN A 98 -17.22 -23.37 2.67
CA GLN A 98 -16.96 -23.41 1.23
C GLN A 98 -15.50 -23.74 0.90
N ARG A 99 -14.63 -23.91 1.92
CA ARG A 99 -13.17 -24.09 1.75
C ARG A 99 -12.57 -22.99 0.89
N THR A 100 -12.99 -21.76 1.13
CA THR A 100 -12.57 -20.59 0.37
C THR A 100 -11.06 -20.39 0.54
N VAL A 101 -10.33 -20.31 -0.58
CA VAL A 101 -8.88 -20.04 -0.58
C VAL A 101 -8.65 -18.58 -0.97
N SER A 102 -7.84 -17.88 -0.16
CA SER A 102 -7.51 -16.47 -0.40
C SER A 102 -6.85 -16.28 -1.77
N GLY A 103 -7.41 -15.39 -2.57
CA GLY A 103 -6.99 -15.11 -3.95
C GLY A 103 -7.52 -16.12 -4.98
N GLU A 104 -8.07 -17.27 -4.58
CA GLU A 104 -8.54 -18.29 -5.52
C GLU A 104 -10.07 -18.43 -5.53
N ALA A 105 -10.76 -17.52 -4.85
CA ALA A 105 -12.21 -17.50 -4.79
C ALA A 105 -12.75 -16.15 -5.25
N ILE A 106 -13.92 -16.21 -5.85
CA ILE A 106 -14.67 -15.05 -6.31
C ILE A 106 -16.03 -15.03 -5.63
N MET A 107 -16.39 -13.86 -5.11
CA MET A 107 -17.70 -13.61 -4.52
C MET A 107 -18.54 -12.84 -5.52
N LYS A 108 -19.71 -13.39 -5.83
CA LYS A 108 -20.79 -12.71 -6.52
C LYS A 108 -21.85 -12.33 -5.50
N VAL A 109 -22.29 -11.08 -5.54
CA VAL A 109 -23.17 -10.52 -4.52
C VAL A 109 -24.23 -9.63 -5.16
N LYS A 110 -25.45 -9.71 -4.66
CA LYS A 110 -26.56 -8.85 -5.07
C LYS A 110 -27.24 -8.26 -3.84
N GLY A 111 -27.43 -6.94 -3.84
CA GLY A 111 -28.02 -6.21 -2.71
C GLY A 111 -27.01 -5.76 -1.65
N ALA A 112 -25.70 -5.89 -1.91
CA ALA A 112 -24.68 -5.27 -1.07
C ALA A 112 -24.58 -3.76 -1.35
N PHE A 113 -24.03 -3.04 -0.37
CA PHE A 113 -23.73 -1.62 -0.51
C PHE A 113 -22.39 -1.30 0.15
N ILE A 114 -21.75 -0.24 -0.31
CA ILE A 114 -20.51 0.27 0.27
C ILE A 114 -20.86 1.39 1.24
N ALA A 115 -20.34 1.26 2.44
CA ALA A 115 -20.61 2.16 3.54
C ALA A 115 -19.31 2.84 3.98
N GLN A 116 -19.39 4.15 4.23
CA GLN A 116 -18.27 4.91 4.81
C GLN A 116 -18.52 5.17 6.29
N ILE A 117 -17.58 4.79 7.14
CA ILE A 117 -17.64 5.02 8.59
C ILE A 117 -17.59 6.53 8.87
N ILE A 118 -18.50 7.03 9.70
CA ILE A 118 -18.53 8.45 10.10
C ILE A 118 -17.20 8.84 10.77
N GLY A 119 -16.59 9.94 10.31
CA GLY A 119 -15.31 10.42 10.85
C GLY A 119 -14.08 9.67 10.35
N SER A 120 -14.24 8.73 9.40
CA SER A 120 -13.14 7.97 8.80
C SER A 120 -13.24 7.97 7.28
N ASN A 121 -12.08 7.88 6.62
CA ASN A 121 -12.01 7.61 5.17
C ASN A 121 -12.12 6.11 4.86
N HIS A 122 -12.30 5.28 5.88
CA HIS A 122 -12.45 3.84 5.73
C HIS A 122 -13.82 3.50 5.13
N ARG A 123 -13.78 2.73 4.05
CA ARG A 123 -14.96 2.20 3.35
C ARG A 123 -14.98 0.69 3.50
N THR A 124 -16.18 0.17 3.78
CA THR A 124 -16.44 -1.24 4.02
C THR A 124 -17.59 -1.69 3.13
N MET A 125 -17.54 -2.93 2.67
CA MET A 125 -18.64 -3.54 1.94
C MET A 125 -19.59 -4.21 2.95
N VAL A 126 -20.84 -3.77 2.99
CA VAL A 126 -21.86 -4.30 3.88
C VAL A 126 -22.81 -5.19 3.09
N ILE A 127 -22.98 -6.42 3.54
CA ILE A 127 -23.84 -7.43 2.94
C ILE A 127 -25.02 -7.67 3.90
N PRO A 128 -26.20 -7.09 3.61
CA PRO A 128 -27.35 -7.27 4.48
C PRO A 128 -27.91 -8.70 4.39
N ALA A 129 -28.73 -9.10 5.35
CA ALA A 129 -29.21 -10.49 5.46
C ALA A 129 -30.07 -10.94 4.26
N GLU A 130 -30.73 -10.00 3.59
CA GLU A 130 -31.52 -10.20 2.38
C GLU A 130 -30.68 -10.26 1.09
N ALA A 131 -29.38 -9.96 1.15
CA ALA A 131 -28.51 -10.02 -0.01
C ALA A 131 -28.28 -11.47 -0.46
N SER A 132 -28.13 -11.65 -1.77
CA SER A 132 -27.71 -12.93 -2.34
C SER A 132 -26.19 -12.95 -2.44
N VAL A 133 -25.57 -14.02 -1.93
CA VAL A 133 -24.12 -14.22 -1.97
C VAL A 133 -23.85 -15.60 -2.58
N GLN A 134 -22.94 -15.63 -3.55
CA GLN A 134 -22.39 -16.87 -4.11
C GLN A 134 -20.88 -16.79 -4.08
N ILE A 135 -20.25 -17.81 -3.52
CA ILE A 135 -18.80 -17.95 -3.49
C ILE A 135 -18.46 -19.14 -4.38
N GLN A 136 -17.57 -18.93 -5.34
CA GLN A 136 -17.11 -19.99 -6.24
C GLN A 136 -15.59 -19.90 -6.41
N ALA A 137 -14.98 -21.00 -6.83
CA ALA A 137 -13.57 -21.00 -7.21
C ALA A 137 -13.37 -20.07 -8.42
N LEU A 138 -12.28 -19.31 -8.40
CA LEU A 138 -11.85 -18.52 -9.53
C LEU A 138 -11.40 -19.48 -10.66
N PRO A 139 -11.89 -19.33 -11.90
CA PRO A 139 -11.49 -20.21 -12.99
C PRO A 139 -9.99 -20.12 -13.28
N HIS A 140 -9.29 -21.23 -13.47
CA HIS A 140 -7.83 -21.26 -13.65
C HIS A 140 -7.29 -20.36 -14.78
N ASN A 141 -8.11 -20.12 -15.81
CA ASN A 141 -7.79 -19.26 -16.95
C ASN A 141 -8.21 -17.79 -16.78
N ASP A 142 -8.73 -17.41 -15.62
CA ASP A 142 -9.18 -16.06 -15.34
C ASP A 142 -7.98 -15.09 -15.36
N PRO A 143 -8.08 -13.94 -16.07
CA PRO A 143 -6.99 -12.97 -16.15
C PRO A 143 -6.55 -12.42 -14.78
N ARG A 144 -7.42 -12.51 -13.76
CA ARG A 144 -7.09 -12.13 -12.39
C ARG A 144 -6.05 -13.06 -11.74
N HIS A 145 -5.93 -14.31 -12.18
CA HIS A 145 -4.78 -15.16 -11.80
C HIS A 145 -3.44 -14.63 -12.33
N GLN A 146 -3.43 -13.93 -13.46
CA GLN A 146 -2.20 -13.31 -13.97
C GLN A 146 -1.88 -12.01 -13.25
N GLN A 147 -2.89 -11.26 -12.81
CA GLN A 147 -2.69 -10.12 -11.90
C GLN A 147 -2.21 -10.57 -10.50
N GLN A 148 -2.58 -11.79 -10.06
CA GLN A 148 -2.09 -12.43 -8.82
C GLN A 148 -0.64 -12.89 -8.91
N ARG A 149 -0.09 -13.06 -10.11
CA ARG A 149 1.36 -13.07 -10.26
C ARG A 149 1.82 -11.65 -10.00
N ARG A 150 2.01 -11.35 -8.71
CA ARG A 150 2.85 -10.25 -8.25
C ARG A 150 4.02 -10.23 -9.23
N ASN A 151 4.36 -9.05 -9.74
CA ASN A 151 5.67 -8.86 -10.36
C ASN A 151 6.72 -9.05 -9.26
N LEU A 152 6.88 -10.30 -8.79
CA LEU A 152 7.94 -10.72 -7.91
C LEU A 152 9.21 -10.23 -8.59
N ALA A 153 10.07 -9.58 -7.82
CA ALA A 153 11.29 -9.01 -8.33
C ALA A 153 11.97 -10.05 -9.22
N LYS A 154 12.14 -9.74 -10.50
CA LYS A 154 12.76 -10.64 -11.49
C LYS A 154 14.21 -10.99 -11.08
N SER A 155 14.77 -10.21 -10.17
CA SER A 155 16.13 -10.30 -9.65
C SER A 155 16.13 -10.83 -8.22
N ILE A 156 16.81 -11.95 -8.02
CA ILE A 156 17.33 -12.41 -6.73
C ILE A 156 18.79 -11.95 -6.59
N GLY A 157 19.27 -11.82 -5.35
CA GLY A 157 20.63 -11.45 -5.01
C GLY A 157 20.78 -10.05 -4.43
N SER A 158 21.97 -9.48 -4.59
CA SER A 158 22.31 -8.16 -4.05
C SER A 158 21.90 -7.04 -5.01
N LEU A 159 21.15 -6.06 -4.51
CA LEU A 159 20.76 -4.86 -5.24
C LEU A 159 21.56 -3.66 -4.74
N ARG A 160 22.38 -3.07 -5.61
CA ARG A 160 23.02 -1.78 -5.34
C ARG A 160 21.92 -0.72 -5.23
N THR A 161 21.95 0.05 -4.16
CA THR A 161 20.87 0.95 -3.73
C THR A 161 21.45 2.32 -3.36
N LEU A 162 20.84 3.36 -3.92
CA LEU A 162 21.14 4.78 -3.80
C LEU A 162 19.90 5.39 -3.18
N VAL A 163 20.12 6.06 -2.06
CA VAL A 163 19.10 6.75 -1.29
C VAL A 163 19.26 8.22 -1.61
N VAL A 164 18.16 8.81 -2.09
CA VAL A 164 18.14 10.22 -2.45
C VAL A 164 17.48 11.01 -1.33
N ARG A 165 18.26 11.90 -0.71
CA ARG A 165 17.73 12.95 0.16
C ARG A 165 17.38 14.15 -0.71
N VAL A 166 16.10 14.44 -0.79
CA VAL A 166 15.58 15.56 -1.59
C VAL A 166 15.68 16.86 -0.80
N ILE A 167 16.26 17.88 -1.41
CA ILE A 167 16.35 19.24 -0.90
C ILE A 167 15.57 20.13 -1.87
N ASP A 168 14.57 20.83 -1.37
CA ASP A 168 13.73 21.68 -2.21
C ASP A 168 14.36 23.08 -2.45
N VAL A 169 13.73 23.93 -3.26
CA VAL A 169 14.28 25.26 -3.59
C VAL A 169 14.34 26.23 -2.40
N GLU A 170 13.57 25.97 -1.36
CA GLU A 170 13.56 26.74 -0.11
C GLU A 170 14.55 26.17 0.92
N GLY A 171 15.25 25.08 0.56
CA GLY A 171 16.17 24.38 1.44
C GLY A 171 15.48 23.44 2.43
N ASN A 172 14.19 23.18 2.27
CA ASN A 172 13.50 22.18 3.07
C ASN A 172 14.02 20.79 2.69
N GLN A 173 14.35 19.99 3.70
CA GLN A 173 14.90 18.66 3.53
C GLN A 173 14.45 17.75 4.69
N PRO A 174 14.53 16.41 4.52
CA PRO A 174 14.35 15.48 5.63
C PRO A 174 15.25 15.83 6.82
N SER A 175 14.71 15.69 8.04
CA SER A 175 15.47 15.94 9.28
C SER A 175 16.62 14.95 9.49
N ALA A 176 16.49 13.74 8.93
CA ALA A 176 17.52 12.72 8.97
C ALA A 176 18.71 13.12 8.08
N ASN A 177 19.89 13.23 8.70
CA ASN A 177 21.12 13.50 7.97
C ASN A 177 21.67 12.23 7.28
N ALA A 178 22.79 12.36 6.56
CA ALA A 178 23.29 11.25 5.73
C ALA A 178 23.77 10.06 6.58
N ALA A 179 24.34 10.32 7.76
CA ALA A 179 24.77 9.27 8.66
C ALA A 179 23.57 8.50 9.25
N GLN A 180 22.53 9.22 9.68
CA GLN A 180 21.29 8.62 10.18
C GLN A 180 20.60 7.78 9.10
N LEU A 181 20.49 8.28 7.87
CA LEU A 181 19.91 7.53 6.76
C LEU A 181 20.73 6.28 6.42
N LYS A 182 22.06 6.36 6.50
CA LYS A 182 22.92 5.20 6.30
C LYS A 182 22.67 4.14 7.36
N ASP A 183 22.58 4.55 8.63
CA ASP A 183 22.28 3.67 9.75
C ASP A 183 20.90 3.01 9.62
N ASP A 184 19.85 3.80 9.42
CA ASP A 184 18.47 3.32 9.28
C ASP A 184 18.27 2.37 8.09
N ILE A 185 19.05 2.54 7.02
CA ILE A 185 18.86 1.79 5.77
C ILE A 185 19.81 0.60 5.66
N PHE A 186 21.08 0.73 6.06
CA PHE A 186 22.12 -0.25 5.73
C PHE A 186 22.88 -0.84 6.92
N THR A 187 23.13 -0.07 7.98
CA THR A 187 24.12 -0.44 9.02
C THR A 187 23.53 -0.80 10.38
N ASP A 188 22.33 -0.34 10.72
CA ASP A 188 21.72 -0.68 12.00
C ASP A 188 21.31 -2.15 12.11
N SER A 189 21.26 -2.65 13.36
CA SER A 189 20.81 -4.02 13.65
C SER A 189 19.41 -4.31 13.13
N VAL A 190 18.53 -3.30 13.12
CA VAL A 190 17.16 -3.34 12.59
C VAL A 190 16.98 -2.27 11.51
N CYS A 191 17.81 -2.32 10.47
CA CYS A 191 17.73 -1.42 9.32
C CYS A 191 16.84 -1.98 8.19
N LEU A 192 16.61 -1.17 7.16
CA LEU A 192 15.86 -1.58 5.97
C LEU A 192 16.49 -2.83 5.31
N LYS A 193 17.83 -2.89 5.25
CA LYS A 193 18.56 -4.03 4.70
C LYS A 193 18.25 -5.34 5.43
N THR A 194 18.26 -5.36 6.76
CA THR A 194 17.99 -6.58 7.52
C THR A 194 16.53 -7.00 7.39
N GLN A 195 15.60 -6.04 7.32
CA GLN A 195 14.18 -6.34 7.07
C GLN A 195 13.94 -6.91 5.67
N PHE A 196 14.55 -6.34 4.64
CA PHE A 196 14.47 -6.88 3.27
C PHE A 196 15.04 -8.30 3.19
N ALA A 197 16.20 -8.54 3.81
CA ALA A 197 16.80 -9.86 3.88
C ALA A 197 15.90 -10.86 4.62
N ALA A 198 15.38 -10.50 5.81
CA ALA A 198 14.50 -11.37 6.59
C ALA A 198 13.19 -11.71 5.86
N CYS A 199 12.50 -10.70 5.30
CA CYS A 199 11.25 -10.90 4.57
C CYS A 199 11.44 -11.71 3.28
N SER A 200 12.61 -11.62 2.65
CA SER A 200 12.93 -12.37 1.43
C SER A 200 13.65 -13.70 1.67
N LYS A 201 13.95 -14.06 2.93
CA LYS A 201 14.80 -15.21 3.29
C LYS A 201 16.16 -15.16 2.58
N ASP A 202 16.82 -14.00 2.67
CA ASP A 202 18.13 -13.69 2.07
C ASP A 202 18.17 -13.80 0.54
N GLN A 203 17.01 -13.90 -0.13
CA GLN A 203 16.93 -13.91 -1.58
C GLN A 203 17.06 -12.52 -2.19
N LEU A 204 16.82 -11.47 -1.41
CA LEU A 204 16.92 -10.08 -1.81
C LEU A 204 17.65 -9.28 -0.72
N ILE A 205 18.85 -8.82 -1.05
CA ILE A 205 19.69 -8.06 -0.12
C ILE A 205 19.98 -6.71 -0.78
N ILE A 206 19.69 -5.61 -0.10
CA ILE A 206 20.14 -4.29 -0.58
C ILE A 206 21.54 -4.00 -0.05
N VAL A 207 22.36 -3.38 -0.88
CA VAL A 207 23.70 -2.89 -0.52
C VAL A 207 23.82 -1.44 -0.97
N PRO A 208 24.59 -0.60 -0.25
CA PRO A 208 24.80 0.78 -0.69
C PRO A 208 25.47 0.82 -2.06
N ALA A 209 25.12 1.80 -2.87
CA ALA A 209 25.82 2.14 -4.10
C ALA A 209 27.16 2.82 -3.78
N ASP A 210 28.14 2.68 -4.68
CA ASP A 210 29.47 3.30 -4.54
C ASP A 210 29.45 4.78 -4.98
N LEU A 211 28.44 5.52 -4.54
CA LEU A 211 28.22 6.93 -4.85
C LEU A 211 27.83 7.70 -3.60
N GLY A 212 28.17 8.99 -3.57
CA GLY A 212 27.83 9.87 -2.45
C GLY A 212 28.49 9.43 -1.15
N ASN A 213 27.76 9.55 -0.05
CA ASN A 213 28.18 9.12 1.27
C ASN A 213 27.67 7.69 1.54
N ASP A 214 28.35 6.69 0.95
CA ASP A 214 28.00 5.27 1.03
C ASP A 214 26.56 4.98 0.58
N GLY A 215 26.22 5.43 -0.63
CA GLY A 215 24.89 5.23 -1.22
C GLY A 215 23.87 6.28 -0.80
N ILE A 216 24.23 7.32 -0.04
CA ILE A 216 23.36 8.46 0.28
C ILE A 216 23.78 9.68 -0.52
N VAL A 217 22.86 10.30 -1.26
CA VAL A 217 23.12 11.52 -2.06
C VAL A 217 22.06 12.59 -1.81
N ASP A 218 22.49 13.85 -1.91
CA ASP A 218 21.60 15.01 -1.82
C ASP A 218 21.24 15.50 -3.22
N VAL A 219 19.94 15.57 -3.49
CA VAL A 219 19.42 16.04 -4.78
C VAL A 219 18.59 17.28 -4.55
N HIS A 220 19.03 18.38 -5.17
CA HIS A 220 18.30 19.63 -5.15
C HIS A 220 17.27 19.62 -6.28
N VAL A 221 16.01 19.88 -5.95
CA VAL A 221 14.91 19.94 -6.93
C VAL A 221 14.41 21.36 -7.10
N GLY A 222 14.00 21.70 -8.33
CA GLY A 222 13.52 23.03 -8.70
C GLY A 222 12.08 23.38 -8.28
N ILE A 223 11.52 22.68 -7.29
CA ILE A 223 10.13 22.87 -6.82
C ILE A 223 10.08 23.02 -5.30
N VAL A 224 9.00 23.63 -4.78
CA VAL A 224 8.74 23.77 -3.33
C VAL A 224 7.96 22.54 -2.85
N ALA A 225 8.51 21.77 -1.90
CA ALA A 225 7.92 20.50 -1.50
C ALA A 225 6.57 20.64 -0.77
N ASN A 226 6.41 21.71 0.03
CA ASN A 226 5.23 21.94 0.85
C ASN A 226 3.97 22.30 0.04
N ASN A 227 4.14 22.87 -1.16
CA ASN A 227 3.04 23.33 -2.02
C ASN A 227 2.83 22.44 -3.25
N SER A 228 3.60 21.34 -3.38
CA SER A 228 3.54 20.44 -4.53
C SER A 228 2.87 19.11 -4.16
N ASP A 229 2.26 18.47 -5.15
CA ASP A 229 1.83 17.08 -5.00
C ASP A 229 3.07 16.19 -4.82
N HIS A 230 2.95 15.13 -4.02
CA HIS A 230 4.01 14.16 -3.78
C HIS A 230 4.52 13.54 -5.10
N ILE A 231 3.62 13.39 -6.08
CA ILE A 231 3.94 12.86 -7.41
C ILE A 231 4.94 13.78 -8.15
N ASP A 232 4.81 15.09 -7.99
CA ASP A 232 5.67 16.04 -8.68
C ASP A 232 7.04 16.15 -8.00
N VAL A 233 7.08 16.08 -6.67
CA VAL A 233 8.33 15.97 -5.88
C VAL A 233 9.10 14.71 -6.26
N ASP A 234 8.44 13.56 -6.26
CA ASP A 234 9.04 12.27 -6.63
C ASP A 234 9.60 12.30 -8.06
N ARG A 235 8.81 12.81 -9.01
CA ARG A 235 9.22 12.93 -10.41
C ARG A 235 10.43 13.84 -10.59
N ALA A 236 10.43 15.01 -9.96
CA ALA A 236 11.54 15.97 -10.05
C ALA A 236 12.82 15.40 -9.43
N ALA A 237 12.71 14.81 -8.23
CA ALA A 237 13.82 14.16 -7.54
C ALA A 237 14.41 13.02 -8.37
N ARG A 238 13.54 12.19 -8.95
CA ARG A 238 13.96 11.09 -9.80
C ARG A 238 14.64 11.58 -11.08
N LEU A 239 14.09 12.58 -11.75
CA LEU A 239 14.70 13.14 -12.96
C LEU A 239 16.10 13.70 -12.67
N GLU A 240 16.24 14.47 -11.60
CA GLU A 240 17.53 15.03 -11.19
C GLU A 240 18.53 13.94 -10.77
N ALA A 241 18.08 12.94 -10.01
CA ALA A 241 18.93 11.81 -9.64
C ALA A 241 19.37 11.00 -10.87
N GLU A 242 18.46 10.74 -11.81
CA GLU A 242 18.77 10.01 -13.04
C GLU A 242 19.77 10.78 -13.93
N ASN A 243 19.63 12.11 -14.02
CA ASN A 243 20.55 12.96 -14.77
C ASN A 243 21.97 12.98 -14.16
N ARG A 244 22.08 12.95 -12.83
CA ARG A 244 23.36 13.08 -12.13
C ARG A 244 24.07 11.75 -11.89
N TYR A 245 23.30 10.71 -11.57
CA TYR A 245 23.83 9.46 -11.05
C TYR A 245 23.44 8.25 -11.90
N GLY A 246 22.67 8.43 -12.97
CA GLY A 246 22.19 7.34 -13.82
C GLY A 246 20.83 6.79 -13.39
N GLY A 247 20.18 6.03 -14.27
CA GLY A 247 18.78 5.65 -14.14
C GLY A 247 18.51 4.20 -14.51
N ARG A 248 17.50 3.98 -15.35
CA ARG A 248 17.04 2.62 -15.73
C ARG A 248 18.12 1.72 -16.36
N ASN A 249 19.22 2.32 -16.84
CA ASN A 249 20.34 1.61 -17.47
C ASN A 249 21.51 1.34 -16.50
N GLY A 250 21.36 1.67 -15.22
CA GLY A 250 22.42 1.58 -14.23
C GLY A 250 22.90 2.97 -13.79
N LEU A 251 23.73 2.98 -12.73
CA LEU A 251 24.38 4.18 -12.25
C LEU A 251 25.46 4.62 -13.25
N LEU A 252 25.65 5.93 -13.41
CA LEU A 252 26.80 6.49 -14.12
C LEU A 252 28.04 6.22 -13.26
N GLU A 253 28.99 5.44 -13.79
CA GLU A 253 30.31 5.24 -13.17
C GLU A 253 31.18 6.49 -13.31
#